data_AF-A0A6N6RHE8-F1
#
_entry.id   AF-A0A6N6RHE8-F1
#
_cell.length_a   1.000
_cell.length_b   1.000
_cell.length_c   1.000
_cell.angle_alpha   90.00
_cell.angle_beta   90.00
_cell.angle_gamma   90.00
#
_symmetry.space_group_name_H-M   'P 1'
#
loop_
_entity.id
_entity.type
_entity.pdbx_description
1 polymer ?
#
loop_
_entity_poly.entity_id
_entity_poly.type
_entity_poly.pdbx_seq_one_letter_code
_entity_poly.pdbx_strand_id
1 'polypeptide(L)'
;MNRLKILYRDPRRKQPTKVLLKMIFLHVLAIIPILILEQSEWVKDNMFDPSESGMLDAVREIPVGYFVLYASIVAPLMEEAVFRAWMGLHAAAIVLFTTGATVYGGLVISPSFALGAGVVVLILTLIFLPHIKRNMDIRFQRWFYGSAILFGAIHLGNFGLAAGALLFILPQVILGLTIGLVRVQRGFWFGVLFHALWNGTISMLLLVPYFDSEEKVEEGDAFYATWETSDAFSFGSSSYLSSDSVNFENVLIEECLKAIHRSLDSEVIVELNGFSGVRINLMIEGDVQAGLERLSEVWSDKYNVKVNASEGEEDVYILSNIEDCEAEEIPGESRDVLQLLARYKNDAFGNSIARRMESLYEVKVRFEGDDAFYTPVIYPSEGLDSALHAAEYYSCLSTKVVKEEVKRIVVEAGEF
;
A
#
# COMPACT_ATOMS: atom_id res chain seq x y z
N MET A 1 -35.74 -33.55 8.46
CA MET A 1 -35.85 -33.77 7.00
C MET A 1 -35.43 -32.49 6.28
N ASN A 2 -34.32 -32.55 5.52
CA ASN A 2 -33.54 -31.38 5.04
C ASN A 2 -34.28 -30.50 4.03
N ARG A 3 -34.81 -29.35 4.44
CA ARG A 3 -35.23 -28.29 3.50
C ARG A 3 -34.07 -27.77 2.66
N LEU A 4 -32.84 -27.81 3.18
CA LEU A 4 -31.63 -27.47 2.43
C LEU A 4 -31.32 -28.45 1.28
N LYS A 5 -31.72 -29.73 1.38
CA LYS A 5 -31.63 -30.67 0.24
C LYS A 5 -32.60 -30.34 -0.89
N ILE A 6 -33.66 -29.57 -0.63
CA ILE A 6 -34.66 -29.24 -1.66
C ILE A 6 -34.21 -28.03 -2.48
N LEU A 7 -33.53 -27.05 -1.88
CA LEU A 7 -32.94 -25.91 -2.60
C LEU A 7 -31.62 -26.24 -3.32
N TYR A 8 -30.80 -27.15 -2.77
CA TYR A 8 -29.52 -27.55 -3.39
C TYR A 8 -29.63 -28.60 -4.50
N ARG A 9 -30.76 -29.31 -4.59
CA ARG A 9 -30.86 -30.55 -5.38
C ARG A 9 -31.96 -30.55 -6.41
N ASP A 10 -32.46 -29.39 -6.81
CA ASP A 10 -33.09 -29.29 -8.13
C ASP A 10 -32.05 -28.78 -9.14
N PRO A 11 -31.26 -29.66 -9.78
CA PRO A 11 -30.30 -29.32 -10.83
C PRO A 11 -30.98 -28.74 -12.09
N ARG A 12 -32.26 -28.37 -12.02
CA ARG A 12 -33.12 -27.95 -13.14
C ARG A 12 -33.45 -26.46 -13.17
N ARG A 13 -32.69 -25.58 -12.49
CA ARG A 13 -32.59 -24.21 -13.03
C ARG A 13 -31.78 -24.29 -14.31
N LYS A 14 -32.47 -24.51 -15.44
CA LYS A 14 -31.95 -24.82 -16.79
C LYS A 14 -30.90 -23.84 -17.36
N GLN A 15 -30.45 -22.82 -16.63
CA GLN A 15 -29.60 -21.75 -17.14
C GLN A 15 -28.59 -21.21 -16.09
N PRO A 16 -27.81 -22.06 -15.39
CA PRO A 16 -26.85 -21.58 -14.38
C PRO A 16 -25.77 -20.69 -15.01
N THR A 17 -25.37 -21.01 -16.24
CA THR A 17 -24.42 -20.22 -17.04
C THR A 17 -24.93 -18.83 -17.34
N LYS A 18 -26.22 -18.65 -17.66
CA LYS A 18 -26.77 -17.32 -17.93
C LYS A 18 -26.82 -16.44 -16.68
N VAL A 19 -27.09 -17.02 -15.51
CA VAL A 19 -27.03 -16.28 -14.25
C VAL A 19 -25.60 -15.86 -13.94
N LEU A 20 -24.63 -16.78 -14.08
CA LEU A 20 -23.23 -16.48 -13.88
C LEU A 20 -22.72 -15.38 -14.82
N LEU A 21 -23.04 -15.47 -16.12
CA LEU A 21 -22.69 -14.45 -17.11
C LEU A 21 -23.29 -13.08 -16.77
N LYS A 22 -24.55 -13.03 -16.31
CA LYS A 22 -25.18 -11.79 -15.84
C LYS A 22 -24.47 -11.18 -14.63
N MET A 23 -24.01 -12.02 -13.70
CA MET A 23 -23.28 -11.55 -12.51
C MET A 23 -21.88 -11.05 -12.87
N ILE A 24 -21.16 -11.74 -13.75
CA ILE A 24 -19.88 -11.27 -14.29
C ILE A 24 -20.07 -9.93 -15.01
N PHE A 25 -21.09 -9.84 -15.88
CA PHE A 25 -21.42 -8.59 -16.56
C PHE A 25 -21.75 -7.46 -15.57
N LEU A 26 -22.55 -7.74 -14.55
CA LEU A 26 -22.88 -6.76 -13.50
C LEU A 26 -21.62 -6.32 -12.73
N HIS A 27 -20.69 -7.24 -12.49
CA HIS A 27 -19.44 -6.94 -11.80
C HIS A 27 -18.54 -6.04 -12.65
N VAL A 28 -18.34 -6.35 -13.94
CA VAL A 28 -17.63 -5.48 -14.89
C VAL A 28 -18.28 -4.11 -14.98
N LEU A 29 -19.62 -4.06 -15.06
CA LEU A 29 -20.38 -2.81 -15.07
C LEU A 29 -20.21 -2.00 -13.77
N ALA A 30 -19.99 -2.65 -12.63
CA ALA A 30 -19.74 -1.98 -11.36
C ALA A 30 -18.31 -1.46 -11.24
N ILE A 31 -17.33 -2.16 -11.85
CA ILE A 31 -15.92 -1.75 -11.84
C ILE A 31 -15.70 -0.51 -12.71
N ILE A 32 -16.32 -0.41 -13.89
CA ILE A 32 -16.06 0.69 -14.84
C ILE A 32 -16.29 2.09 -14.21
N PRO A 33 -17.42 2.40 -13.55
CA PRO A 33 -17.61 3.68 -12.90
C PRO A 33 -16.59 3.94 -11.78
N ILE A 34 -16.15 2.90 -11.08
CA ILE A 34 -15.17 3.03 -10.00
C ILE A 34 -13.80 3.38 -10.59
N LEU A 35 -13.38 2.73 -11.67
CA LEU A 35 -12.14 3.09 -12.37
C LEU A 35 -12.19 4.53 -12.91
N ILE A 36 -13.35 4.99 -13.39
CA ILE A 36 -13.51 6.38 -13.84
C ILE A 36 -13.45 7.36 -12.66
N LEU A 37 -14.08 7.01 -11.53
CA LEU A 37 -14.08 7.84 -10.32
C LEU A 37 -12.70 7.92 -9.69
N GLU A 38 -11.95 6.82 -9.67
CA GLU A 38 -10.58 6.76 -9.15
C GLU A 38 -9.63 7.74 -9.87
N GLN A 39 -9.86 7.98 -11.16
CA GLN A 39 -9.08 8.94 -11.95
C GLN A 39 -9.50 10.41 -11.72
N SER A 40 -10.53 10.67 -10.92
CA SER A 40 -10.96 12.03 -10.60
C SER A 40 -10.12 12.63 -9.47
N GLU A 41 -9.51 13.79 -9.72
CA GLU A 41 -8.80 14.58 -8.68
C GLU A 41 -9.69 14.79 -7.44
N TRP A 42 -10.96 15.14 -7.63
CA TRP A 42 -11.90 15.31 -6.52
C TRP A 42 -12.04 14.06 -5.64
N VAL A 43 -12.03 12.86 -6.25
CA VAL A 43 -12.12 11.60 -5.50
C VAL A 43 -10.82 11.32 -4.76
N LYS A 44 -9.66 11.58 -5.37
CA LYS A 44 -8.36 11.44 -4.70
C LYS A 44 -8.26 12.40 -3.49
N ASP A 45 -8.68 13.64 -3.66
CA ASP A 45 -8.55 14.66 -2.61
C ASP A 45 -9.57 14.49 -1.45
N ASN A 46 -10.72 13.84 -1.69
CA ASN A 46 -11.83 13.85 -0.72
C ASN A 46 -12.33 12.46 -0.29
N MET A 47 -12.00 11.39 -1.03
CA MET A 47 -12.66 10.09 -0.87
C MET A 47 -11.72 8.89 -0.85
N PHE A 48 -10.51 9.03 -1.37
CA PHE A 48 -9.55 7.94 -1.51
C PHE A 48 -8.13 8.49 -1.47
N ASP A 49 -7.39 8.14 -0.44
CA ASP A 49 -5.96 8.42 -0.38
C ASP A 49 -5.18 7.16 -0.81
N PRO A 50 -4.54 7.16 -1.99
CA PRO A 50 -3.74 6.03 -2.43
C PRO A 50 -2.57 5.74 -1.50
N SER A 51 -2.04 6.75 -0.80
CA SER A 51 -0.89 6.59 0.09
C SER A 51 -1.16 5.68 1.29
N GLU A 52 -2.43 5.56 1.71
CA GLU A 52 -2.88 4.65 2.78
C GLU A 52 -3.28 3.26 2.27
N SER A 53 -3.03 2.94 0.99
CA SER A 53 -3.41 1.65 0.43
C SER A 53 -2.46 0.54 0.89
N GLY A 54 -2.94 -0.35 1.77
CA GLY A 54 -2.18 -1.53 2.19
C GLY A 54 -1.86 -2.50 1.04
N MET A 55 -2.56 -2.39 -0.09
CA MET A 55 -2.21 -3.13 -1.31
C MET A 55 -0.94 -2.56 -1.95
N LEU A 56 -0.81 -1.24 -2.04
CA LEU A 56 0.39 -0.59 -2.60
C LEU A 56 1.61 -0.84 -1.72
N ASP A 57 1.45 -0.79 -0.39
CA ASP A 57 2.51 -1.15 0.54
C ASP A 57 3.01 -2.58 0.32
N ALA A 58 2.08 -3.53 0.12
CA ALA A 58 2.47 -4.91 -0.19
C ALA A 58 3.29 -5.00 -1.49
N VAL A 59 2.89 -4.33 -2.57
CA VAL A 59 3.65 -4.36 -3.84
C VAL A 59 5.01 -3.64 -3.70
N ARG A 60 5.12 -2.64 -2.81
CA ARG A 60 6.40 -1.99 -2.49
C ARG A 60 7.32 -2.91 -1.70
N GLU A 61 6.79 -3.71 -0.77
CA GLU A 61 7.59 -4.57 0.09
C GLU A 61 8.02 -5.88 -0.54
N ILE A 62 7.14 -6.50 -1.35
CA ILE A 62 7.41 -7.80 -1.97
C ILE A 62 7.52 -7.72 -3.48
N PRO A 63 8.36 -8.55 -4.13
CA PRO A 63 8.48 -8.55 -5.57
C PRO A 63 7.13 -8.88 -6.23
N VAL A 64 6.81 -8.19 -7.32
CA VAL A 64 5.49 -8.22 -7.94
C VAL A 64 5.05 -9.64 -8.33
N GLY A 65 5.99 -10.49 -8.75
CA GLY A 65 5.72 -11.89 -9.10
C GLY A 65 5.19 -12.69 -7.90
N TYR A 66 5.76 -12.50 -6.71
CA TYR A 66 5.24 -13.12 -5.49
C TYR A 66 3.90 -12.54 -5.08
N PHE A 67 3.72 -11.22 -5.25
CA PHE A 67 2.43 -10.59 -5.00
C PHE A 67 1.34 -11.19 -5.89
N VAL A 68 1.60 -11.35 -7.20
CA VAL A 68 0.65 -11.99 -8.13
C VAL A 68 0.36 -13.43 -7.74
N LEU A 69 1.36 -14.23 -7.37
CA LEU A 69 1.13 -15.60 -6.89
C LEU A 69 0.27 -15.64 -5.62
N TYR A 70 0.55 -14.75 -4.68
CA TYR A 70 -0.21 -14.63 -3.45
C TYR A 70 -1.67 -14.23 -3.75
N ALA A 71 -1.88 -13.12 -4.47
CA ALA A 71 -3.18 -12.56 -4.81
C ALA A 71 -4.04 -13.50 -5.67
N SER A 72 -3.41 -14.34 -6.50
CA SER A 72 -4.10 -15.23 -7.44
C SER A 72 -4.35 -16.62 -6.88
N ILE A 73 -3.57 -17.09 -5.91
CA ILE A 73 -3.64 -18.48 -5.43
C ILE A 73 -3.88 -18.54 -3.94
N VAL A 74 -2.97 -17.93 -3.16
CA VAL A 74 -2.96 -18.06 -1.70
C VAL A 74 -4.14 -17.31 -1.08
N ALA A 75 -4.33 -16.04 -1.45
CA ALA A 75 -5.43 -15.22 -0.95
C ALA A 75 -6.81 -15.82 -1.31
N PRO A 76 -7.12 -16.17 -2.57
CA PRO A 76 -8.37 -16.83 -2.92
C PRO A 76 -8.63 -18.12 -2.14
N LEU A 77 -7.61 -18.96 -1.95
CA LEU A 77 -7.75 -20.19 -1.17
C LEU A 77 -8.11 -19.89 0.29
N MET A 78 -7.40 -18.95 0.93
CA MET A 78 -7.64 -18.54 2.31
C MET A 78 -9.03 -17.89 2.47
N GLU A 79 -9.38 -16.96 1.59
CA GLU A 79 -10.64 -16.24 1.64
C GLU A 79 -11.85 -17.16 1.38
N GLU A 80 -11.76 -18.07 0.41
CA GLU A 80 -12.80 -19.09 0.21
C GLU A 80 -12.98 -19.96 1.46
N ALA A 81 -11.87 -20.36 2.08
CA ALA A 81 -11.86 -21.21 3.26
C ALA A 81 -12.49 -20.50 4.45
N VAL A 82 -12.20 -19.21 4.66
CA VAL A 82 -12.82 -18.40 5.70
C VAL A 82 -14.29 -18.14 5.34
N PHE A 83 -14.57 -17.34 4.31
CA PHE A 83 -15.89 -16.75 4.10
C PHE A 83 -16.97 -17.73 3.65
N ARG A 84 -16.56 -18.85 3.05
CA ARG A 84 -17.52 -19.71 2.38
C ARG A 84 -17.55 -21.11 2.98
N ALA A 85 -16.46 -21.66 3.55
CA ALA A 85 -16.38 -23.09 3.92
C ALA A 85 -17.60 -23.58 4.70
N TRP A 86 -18.15 -22.75 5.61
CA TRP A 86 -19.33 -23.02 6.41
C TRP A 86 -20.58 -23.41 5.61
N MET A 87 -20.70 -23.07 4.31
CA MET A 87 -21.88 -23.41 3.50
C MET A 87 -22.10 -24.93 3.34
N GLY A 88 -21.07 -25.76 3.59
CA GLY A 88 -21.21 -27.22 3.69
C GLY A 88 -21.75 -27.72 5.03
N LEU A 89 -21.88 -26.85 6.03
CA LEU A 89 -22.34 -27.12 7.40
C LEU A 89 -21.55 -28.20 8.15
N HIS A 90 -20.30 -28.44 7.73
CA HIS A 90 -19.33 -29.24 8.47
C HIS A 90 -18.86 -28.46 9.70
N ALA A 91 -18.70 -29.15 10.84
CA ALA A 91 -18.28 -28.54 12.10
C ALA A 91 -16.98 -27.73 11.96
N ALA A 92 -15.94 -28.36 11.40
CA ALA A 92 -14.65 -27.71 11.16
C ALA A 92 -14.77 -26.45 10.29
N ALA A 93 -15.67 -26.46 9.31
CA ALA A 93 -15.86 -25.33 8.41
C ALA A 93 -16.58 -24.14 9.06
N ILE A 94 -17.49 -24.40 10.00
CA ILE A 94 -18.14 -23.35 10.82
C ILE A 94 -17.13 -22.76 11.80
N VAL A 95 -16.30 -23.59 12.43
CA VAL A 95 -15.21 -23.15 13.31
C VAL A 95 -14.22 -22.29 12.54
N LEU A 96 -13.81 -22.73 11.34
CA LEU A 96 -12.92 -21.97 10.48
C LEU A 96 -13.52 -20.62 10.05
N PHE A 97 -14.78 -20.57 9.65
CA PHE A 97 -15.43 -19.31 9.28
C PHE A 97 -15.50 -18.33 10.46
N THR A 98 -16.01 -18.78 11.60
CA THR A 98 -16.19 -17.92 12.78
C THR A 98 -14.86 -17.46 13.37
N THR A 99 -13.93 -18.39 13.60
CA THR A 99 -12.63 -18.08 14.22
C THR A 99 -11.70 -17.40 13.22
N GLY A 100 -11.63 -17.91 11.98
CA GLY A 100 -10.79 -17.36 10.92
C GLY A 100 -11.18 -15.94 10.54
N ALA A 101 -12.48 -15.64 10.42
CA ALA A 101 -12.93 -14.27 10.15
C ALA A 101 -12.59 -13.32 11.30
N THR A 102 -12.71 -13.77 12.56
CA THR A 102 -12.32 -12.97 13.73
C THR A 102 -10.81 -12.73 13.80
N VAL A 103 -9.99 -13.75 13.58
CA VAL A 103 -8.54 -13.60 13.56
C VAL A 103 -8.13 -12.67 12.42
N TYR A 104 -8.66 -12.89 11.22
CA TYR A 104 -8.35 -12.06 10.06
C TYR A 104 -8.72 -10.59 10.30
N GLY A 105 -9.95 -10.31 10.74
CA GLY A 105 -10.37 -8.95 11.08
C GLY A 105 -9.61 -8.34 12.26
N GLY A 106 -9.20 -9.17 13.24
CA GLY A 106 -8.43 -8.73 14.38
C GLY A 106 -6.98 -8.36 14.03
N LEU A 107 -6.39 -8.97 12.99
CA LEU A 107 -5.04 -8.64 12.52
C LEU A 107 -4.95 -7.21 12.00
N VAL A 108 -6.06 -6.65 11.51
CA VAL A 108 -6.16 -5.24 11.11
C VAL A 108 -5.99 -4.30 12.32
N ILE A 109 -6.31 -4.77 13.54
CA ILE A 109 -6.16 -3.98 14.77
C ILE A 109 -4.80 -4.23 15.43
N SER A 110 -4.51 -5.50 15.76
CA SER A 110 -3.18 -5.92 16.23
C SER A 110 -3.09 -7.46 16.32
N PRO A 111 -1.87 -8.04 16.22
CA PRO A 111 -1.68 -9.47 16.39
C PRO A 111 -2.17 -10.01 17.75
N SER A 112 -1.93 -9.29 18.84
CA SER A 112 -2.36 -9.69 20.19
C SER A 112 -3.88 -9.69 20.34
N PHE A 113 -4.55 -8.67 19.78
CA PHE A 113 -6.01 -8.62 19.75
C PHE A 113 -6.59 -9.76 18.91
N ALA A 114 -6.03 -10.00 17.72
CA ALA A 114 -6.45 -11.10 16.84
C ALA A 114 -6.40 -12.46 17.55
N LEU A 115 -5.31 -12.73 18.27
CA LEU A 115 -5.14 -13.97 19.02
C LEU A 115 -6.15 -14.08 20.17
N GLY A 116 -6.27 -13.04 21.00
CA GLY A 116 -7.18 -13.02 22.13
C GLY A 116 -8.64 -13.18 21.71
N ALA A 117 -9.09 -12.38 20.74
CA ALA A 117 -10.43 -12.45 20.18
C ALA A 117 -10.69 -13.80 19.49
N GLY A 118 -9.71 -14.30 18.74
CA GLY A 118 -9.77 -15.60 18.08
C GLY A 118 -10.00 -16.76 19.05
N VAL A 119 -9.26 -16.82 20.16
CA VAL A 119 -9.43 -17.85 21.19
C VAL A 119 -10.81 -17.77 21.84
N VAL A 120 -11.28 -16.56 22.18
CA VAL A 120 -12.62 -16.36 22.76
C VAL A 120 -13.71 -16.82 21.78
N VAL A 121 -13.65 -16.40 20.52
CA VAL A 121 -14.64 -16.78 19.50
C VAL A 121 -14.58 -18.28 19.19
N LEU A 122 -13.39 -18.90 19.21
CA LEU A 122 -13.24 -20.34 19.07
C LEU A 122 -13.98 -21.09 20.18
N ILE A 123 -13.74 -20.71 21.44
CA ILE A 123 -14.40 -21.33 22.61
C ILE A 123 -15.92 -21.16 22.51
N LEU A 124 -16.40 -19.94 22.25
CA LEU A 124 -17.84 -19.67 22.09
C LEU A 124 -18.44 -20.47 20.93
N THR A 125 -17.74 -20.56 19.80
CA THR A 125 -18.21 -21.33 18.65
C THR A 125 -18.34 -22.81 18.99
N LEU A 126 -17.36 -23.39 19.69
CA LEU A 126 -17.42 -24.79 20.09
C LEU A 126 -18.59 -25.07 21.05
N ILE A 127 -18.83 -24.17 22.02
CA ILE A 127 -19.95 -24.27 22.96
C ILE A 127 -21.31 -24.20 22.23
N PHE A 128 -21.46 -23.25 21.30
CA PHE A 128 -22.72 -22.99 20.61
C PHE A 128 -22.83 -23.65 19.23
N LEU A 129 -21.91 -24.53 18.86
CA LEU A 129 -21.81 -25.11 17.51
C LEU A 129 -23.13 -25.73 17.00
N PRO A 130 -23.89 -26.52 17.80
CA PRO A 130 -25.15 -27.08 17.33
C PRO A 130 -26.19 -25.99 17.03
N HIS A 131 -26.22 -24.92 17.84
CA HIS A 131 -27.13 -23.79 17.65
C HIS A 131 -26.74 -22.98 16.40
N ILE A 132 -25.46 -22.64 16.25
CA ILE A 132 -24.94 -21.91 15.09
C ILE A 132 -25.23 -22.69 13.81
N LYS A 133 -24.89 -23.99 13.77
CA LYS A 133 -25.15 -24.86 12.63
C LYS A 133 -26.63 -24.90 12.26
N ARG A 134 -27.52 -25.07 13.25
CA ARG A 134 -28.97 -25.06 13.01
C ARG A 134 -29.46 -23.70 12.52
N ASN A 135 -28.93 -22.60 13.05
CA ASN A 135 -29.27 -21.25 12.62
C ASN A 135 -28.83 -20.99 11.17
N MET A 136 -27.60 -21.37 10.81
CA MET A 136 -27.07 -21.29 9.45
C MET A 136 -27.88 -22.14 8.46
N ASP A 137 -28.34 -23.32 8.87
CA ASP A 137 -29.21 -24.18 8.06
C ASP A 137 -30.58 -23.51 7.80
N ILE A 138 -31.23 -23.00 8.87
CA ILE A 138 -32.57 -22.39 8.77
C ILE A 138 -32.53 -21.03 8.05
N ARG A 139 -31.49 -20.23 8.30
CA ARG A 139 -31.35 -18.85 7.83
C ARG A 139 -30.25 -18.70 6.79
N PHE A 140 -30.00 -19.74 5.98
CA PHE A 140 -28.90 -19.80 5.02
C PHE A 140 -28.75 -18.54 4.17
N GLN A 141 -29.86 -17.99 3.65
CA GLN A 141 -29.82 -16.77 2.82
C GLN A 141 -29.21 -15.57 3.55
N ARG A 142 -29.51 -15.38 4.84
CA ARG A 142 -28.97 -14.26 5.61
C ARG A 142 -27.46 -14.42 5.79
N TRP A 143 -27.00 -15.63 6.09
CA TRP A 143 -25.58 -15.94 6.22
C TRP A 143 -24.84 -15.85 4.88
N PHE A 144 -25.49 -16.26 3.78
CA PHE A 144 -24.96 -16.13 2.43
C PHE A 144 -24.70 -14.67 2.07
N TYR A 145 -25.72 -13.81 2.17
CA TYR A 145 -25.57 -12.38 1.87
C TYR A 145 -24.64 -11.69 2.87
N GLY A 146 -24.73 -12.03 4.16
CA GLY A 146 -23.82 -11.51 5.19
C GLY A 146 -22.36 -11.86 4.90
N SER A 147 -22.06 -13.10 4.47
CA SER A 147 -20.70 -13.50 4.11
C SER A 147 -20.15 -12.75 2.90
N ALA A 148 -20.99 -12.42 1.91
CA ALA A 148 -20.58 -11.62 0.77
C ALA A 148 -20.31 -10.16 1.14
N ILE A 149 -21.10 -9.59 2.05
CA ILE A 149 -20.87 -8.24 2.59
C ILE A 149 -19.57 -8.21 3.40
N LEU A 150 -19.34 -9.18 4.28
CA LEU A 150 -18.09 -9.29 5.05
C LEU A 150 -16.88 -9.48 4.14
N PHE A 151 -17.02 -10.28 3.07
CA PHE A 151 -15.99 -10.44 2.05
C PHE A 151 -15.66 -9.11 1.37
N GLY A 152 -16.65 -8.28 1.02
CA GLY A 152 -16.37 -6.93 0.52
C GLY A 152 -15.71 -6.03 1.59
N ALA A 153 -16.22 -6.07 2.83
CA ALA A 153 -15.75 -5.20 3.90
C ALA A 153 -14.28 -5.43 4.28
N ILE A 154 -13.76 -6.66 4.17
CA ILE A 154 -12.33 -6.89 4.44
C ILE A 154 -11.40 -6.19 3.44
N HIS A 155 -11.90 -5.82 2.26
CA HIS A 155 -11.14 -5.10 1.25
C HIS A 155 -11.11 -3.58 1.50
N LEU A 156 -11.76 -3.08 2.56
CA LEU A 156 -11.61 -1.68 2.97
C LEU A 156 -10.14 -1.32 3.23
N GLY A 157 -9.33 -2.28 3.72
CA GLY A 157 -7.90 -2.07 3.93
C GLY A 157 -7.11 -1.78 2.64
N ASN A 158 -7.69 -2.04 1.46
CA ASN A 158 -7.05 -1.69 0.19
C ASN A 158 -7.29 -0.23 -0.22
N PHE A 159 -8.28 0.45 0.38
CA PHE A 159 -8.74 1.77 -0.04
C PHE A 159 -8.64 2.86 1.05
N GLY A 160 -8.05 2.53 2.20
CA GLY A 160 -8.15 3.38 3.40
C GLY A 160 -9.56 3.40 4.01
N LEU A 161 -9.71 4.04 5.17
CA LEU A 161 -10.99 4.12 5.91
C LEU A 161 -11.81 5.37 5.58
N ALA A 162 -11.66 5.93 4.38
CA ALA A 162 -12.38 7.12 3.94
C ALA A 162 -13.89 6.85 3.71
N ALA A 163 -14.73 7.89 3.79
CA ALA A 163 -16.18 7.77 3.60
C ALA A 163 -16.57 7.18 2.23
N GLY A 164 -15.71 7.35 1.22
CA GLY A 164 -15.87 6.77 -0.10
C GLY A 164 -15.63 5.26 -0.17
N ALA A 165 -14.87 4.68 0.77
CA ALA A 165 -14.42 3.29 0.72
C ALA A 165 -15.58 2.28 0.62
N LEU A 166 -16.76 2.61 1.15
CA LEU A 166 -17.97 1.78 1.01
C LEU A 166 -18.44 1.62 -0.44
N LEU A 167 -18.25 2.64 -1.28
CA LEU A 167 -18.55 2.56 -2.72
C LEU A 167 -17.53 1.66 -3.43
N PHE A 168 -16.25 1.79 -3.07
CA PHE A 168 -15.14 1.04 -3.65
C PHE A 168 -15.17 -0.46 -3.35
N ILE A 169 -15.81 -0.89 -2.25
CA ILE A 169 -15.98 -2.32 -1.93
C ILE A 169 -17.19 -2.97 -2.60
N LEU A 170 -18.06 -2.21 -3.26
CA LEU A 170 -19.28 -2.74 -3.87
C LEU A 170 -18.98 -3.82 -4.94
N PRO A 171 -17.98 -3.64 -5.84
CA PRO A 171 -17.55 -4.70 -6.74
C PRO A 171 -17.20 -6.00 -6.00
N GLN A 172 -16.49 -5.91 -4.88
CA GLN A 172 -16.02 -7.02 -4.07
C GLN A 172 -17.21 -7.72 -3.41
N VAL A 173 -18.26 -6.99 -3.00
CA VAL A 173 -19.52 -7.60 -2.56
C VAL A 173 -20.21 -8.36 -3.70
N ILE A 174 -20.25 -7.79 -4.91
CA ILE A 174 -20.84 -8.44 -6.09
C ILE A 174 -20.05 -9.69 -6.49
N LEU A 175 -18.71 -9.63 -6.47
CA LEU A 175 -17.83 -10.78 -6.65
C LEU A 175 -18.07 -11.82 -5.55
N GLY A 176 -18.20 -11.33 -4.32
CA GLY A 176 -18.68 -12.00 -3.12
C GLY A 176 -19.85 -12.96 -3.39
N LEU A 177 -20.92 -12.37 -3.93
CA LEU A 177 -22.15 -13.07 -4.30
C LEU A 177 -21.93 -14.04 -5.47
N THR A 178 -21.16 -13.63 -6.47
CA THR A 178 -20.88 -14.40 -7.68
C THR A 178 -20.16 -15.70 -7.36
N ILE A 179 -19.05 -15.63 -6.63
CA ILE A 179 -18.30 -16.81 -6.19
C ILE A 179 -19.16 -17.67 -5.25
N GLY A 180 -19.94 -17.05 -4.36
CA GLY A 180 -20.90 -17.76 -3.51
C GLY A 180 -21.89 -18.60 -4.32
N LEU A 181 -22.42 -18.06 -5.42
CA LEU A 181 -23.30 -18.79 -6.33
C LEU A 181 -22.57 -19.92 -7.07
N VAL A 182 -21.36 -19.67 -7.56
CA VAL A 182 -20.52 -20.71 -8.20
C VAL A 182 -20.32 -21.87 -7.23
N ARG A 183 -19.96 -21.56 -5.99
CA ARG A 183 -19.77 -22.56 -4.94
C ARG A 183 -21.03 -23.36 -4.64
N VAL A 184 -22.18 -22.70 -4.46
CA VAL A 184 -23.45 -23.39 -4.20
C VAL A 184 -23.79 -24.36 -5.35
N GLN A 185 -23.45 -24.01 -6.59
CA GLN A 185 -23.77 -24.80 -7.78
C GLN A 185 -22.76 -25.92 -8.07
N ARG A 186 -21.47 -25.67 -7.85
CA ARG A 186 -20.38 -26.55 -8.31
C ARG A 186 -19.44 -27.03 -7.20
N GLY A 187 -19.59 -26.53 -5.98
CA GLY A 187 -18.78 -26.92 -4.83
C GLY A 187 -17.61 -25.96 -4.54
N PHE A 188 -16.87 -26.25 -3.47
CA PHE A 188 -15.82 -25.40 -2.92
C PHE A 188 -14.72 -25.06 -3.94
N TRP A 189 -14.12 -26.08 -4.55
CA TRP A 189 -12.98 -25.91 -5.45
C TRP A 189 -13.30 -25.12 -6.72
N PHE A 190 -14.55 -25.15 -7.20
CA PHE A 190 -14.96 -24.29 -8.30
C PHE A 190 -15.09 -22.82 -7.89
N GLY A 191 -15.45 -22.56 -6.62
CA GLY A 191 -15.38 -21.21 -6.04
C GLY A 191 -13.94 -20.71 -5.99
N VAL A 192 -13.04 -21.52 -5.44
CA VAL A 192 -11.58 -21.23 -5.39
C VAL A 192 -11.04 -20.96 -6.77
N LEU A 193 -11.29 -21.85 -7.74
CA LEU A 193 -10.79 -21.69 -9.10
C LEU A 193 -11.33 -20.43 -9.77
N PHE A 194 -12.63 -20.16 -9.65
CA PHE A 194 -13.22 -18.95 -10.23
C PHE A 194 -12.63 -17.68 -9.61
N HIS A 195 -12.45 -17.67 -8.30
CA HIS A 195 -11.84 -16.56 -7.58
C HIS A 195 -10.37 -16.35 -7.95
N ALA A 196 -9.59 -17.44 -7.98
CA ALA A 196 -8.20 -17.45 -8.40
C ALA A 196 -8.01 -16.93 -9.83
N LEU A 197 -8.85 -17.37 -10.76
CA LEU A 197 -8.83 -16.88 -12.14
C LEU A 197 -9.23 -15.41 -12.23
N TRP A 198 -10.20 -14.97 -11.42
CA TRP A 198 -10.61 -13.57 -11.39
C TRP A 198 -9.49 -12.66 -10.90
N ASN A 199 -8.94 -12.94 -9.71
CA ASN A 199 -7.83 -12.18 -9.15
C ASN A 199 -6.59 -12.26 -10.05
N GLY A 200 -6.26 -13.46 -10.54
CA GLY A 200 -5.12 -13.62 -11.43
C GLY A 200 -5.26 -12.84 -12.73
N THR A 201 -6.45 -12.77 -13.33
CA THR A 201 -6.64 -11.95 -14.54
C THR A 201 -6.34 -10.47 -14.27
N ILE A 202 -6.76 -9.95 -13.12
CA ILE A 202 -6.53 -8.56 -12.72
C ILE A 202 -5.05 -8.35 -12.37
N SER A 203 -4.49 -9.18 -11.48
CA SER A 203 -3.11 -9.04 -11.00
C SER A 203 -2.06 -9.29 -12.08
N MET A 204 -2.37 -10.03 -13.15
CA MET A 204 -1.46 -10.21 -14.29
C MET A 204 -1.17 -8.90 -15.03
N LEU A 205 -2.02 -7.88 -14.91
CA LEU A 205 -1.74 -6.54 -15.46
C LEU A 205 -0.49 -5.92 -14.83
N LEU A 206 -0.23 -6.20 -13.55
CA LEU A 206 0.97 -5.73 -12.84
C LEU A 206 2.28 -6.33 -13.38
N LEU A 207 2.21 -7.43 -14.14
CA LEU A 207 3.39 -8.05 -14.76
C LEU A 207 3.70 -7.49 -16.15
N VAL A 208 2.81 -6.68 -16.72
CA VAL A 208 3.01 -6.13 -18.07
C VAL A 208 4.35 -5.40 -18.22
N PRO A 209 4.78 -4.54 -17.28
CA PRO A 209 6.06 -3.85 -17.38
C PRO A 209 7.27 -4.80 -17.43
N TYR A 210 7.14 -6.01 -16.88
CA TYR A 210 8.22 -6.98 -16.69
C TYR A 210 8.40 -7.93 -17.89
N PHE A 211 7.55 -7.85 -18.91
CA PHE A 211 7.73 -8.63 -20.15
C PHE A 211 8.79 -8.01 -21.09
N ASP A 212 9.15 -6.74 -20.88
CA ASP A 212 10.18 -6.01 -21.62
C ASP A 212 11.42 -5.86 -20.74
N SER A 213 12.08 -6.99 -20.47
CA SER A 213 13.29 -7.11 -19.63
C SER A 213 14.59 -7.12 -20.43
N GLU A 214 14.55 -6.70 -21.70
CA GLU A 214 15.78 -6.50 -22.46
C GLU A 214 16.56 -5.30 -21.93
N GLU A 215 17.87 -5.47 -21.76
CA GLU A 215 18.78 -4.38 -21.43
C GLU A 215 18.76 -3.31 -22.53
N LYS A 216 18.53 -2.07 -22.10
CA LYS A 216 18.48 -0.88 -22.95
C LYS A 216 19.69 -0.03 -22.68
N VAL A 217 20.26 0.52 -23.75
CA VAL A 217 21.46 1.34 -23.70
C VAL A 217 21.10 2.73 -24.20
N GLU A 218 21.41 3.75 -23.38
CA GLU A 218 21.34 5.15 -23.74
C GLU A 218 22.76 5.73 -23.67
N GLU A 219 23.28 6.23 -24.78
CA GLU A 219 24.62 6.78 -24.89
C GLU A 219 24.53 8.26 -25.27
N GLY A 220 25.19 9.12 -24.50
CA GLY A 220 25.37 10.53 -24.79
C GLY A 220 26.85 10.91 -24.86
N ASP A 221 27.14 12.14 -25.26
CA ASP A 221 28.53 12.61 -25.40
C ASP A 221 29.33 12.58 -24.08
N ALA A 222 28.63 12.61 -22.93
CA ALA A 222 29.23 12.68 -21.60
C ALA A 222 28.81 11.55 -20.65
N PHE A 223 27.92 10.64 -21.07
CA PHE A 223 27.41 9.57 -20.20
C PHE A 223 27.14 8.28 -20.98
N TYR A 224 27.16 7.19 -20.25
CA TYR A 224 26.73 5.88 -20.69
C TYR A 224 25.75 5.32 -19.66
N ALA A 225 24.54 4.97 -20.09
CA ALA A 225 23.53 4.43 -19.20
C ALA A 225 22.98 3.11 -19.75
N THR A 226 22.88 2.10 -18.89
CA THR A 226 22.14 0.87 -19.18
C THR A 226 21.05 0.65 -18.16
N TRP A 227 19.91 0.14 -18.62
CA TRP A 227 18.81 -0.19 -17.72
C TRP A 227 17.93 -1.30 -18.27
N GLU A 228 17.34 -2.08 -17.36
CA GLU A 228 16.37 -3.12 -17.66
C GLU A 228 15.33 -3.21 -16.55
N THR A 229 14.18 -3.81 -16.85
CA THR A 229 13.25 -4.21 -15.77
C THR A 229 13.81 -5.41 -15.03
N SER A 230 13.82 -5.33 -13.70
CA SER A 230 14.34 -6.42 -12.86
C SER A 230 13.44 -7.66 -12.97
N ASP A 231 13.95 -8.82 -12.61
CA ASP A 231 13.12 -10.03 -12.53
C ASP A 231 11.97 -9.84 -11.53
N ALA A 232 10.74 -10.17 -11.95
CA ALA A 232 9.53 -9.99 -11.16
C ALA A 232 9.56 -10.73 -9.80
N PHE A 233 10.45 -11.72 -9.63
CA PHE A 233 10.65 -12.52 -8.42
C PHE A 233 11.98 -12.23 -7.71
N SER A 234 12.70 -11.18 -8.10
CA SER A 234 13.98 -10.83 -7.47
C SER A 234 13.78 -10.24 -6.07
N PHE A 235 14.49 -10.76 -5.08
CA PHE A 235 14.53 -10.23 -3.72
C PHE A 235 15.83 -9.45 -3.48
N GLY A 236 15.75 -8.51 -2.53
CA GLY A 236 16.87 -7.66 -2.16
C GLY A 236 17.03 -6.52 -3.15
N SER A 237 17.55 -5.40 -2.66
CA SER A 237 17.92 -4.27 -3.49
C SER A 237 19.31 -3.81 -3.08
N SER A 238 20.08 -3.32 -4.04
CA SER A 238 21.33 -2.62 -3.77
C SER A 238 21.39 -1.32 -4.53
N SER A 239 21.97 -0.33 -3.88
CA SER A 239 22.21 0.98 -4.44
C SER A 239 23.65 1.39 -4.18
N TYR A 240 24.31 1.87 -5.22
CA TYR A 240 25.60 2.50 -5.16
C TYR A 240 25.52 3.82 -5.94
N LEU A 241 25.98 4.89 -5.31
CA LEU A 241 25.87 6.23 -5.84
C LEU A 241 27.16 6.99 -5.57
N SER A 242 27.74 7.53 -6.64
CA SER A 242 28.96 8.33 -6.62
C SER A 242 28.82 9.47 -7.63
N SER A 243 29.78 10.40 -7.64
CA SER A 243 29.74 11.56 -8.52
C SER A 243 29.82 11.23 -10.01
N ASP A 244 30.38 10.07 -10.36
CA ASP A 244 30.70 9.64 -11.72
C ASP A 244 30.06 8.30 -12.09
N SER A 245 29.40 7.63 -11.15
CA SER A 245 28.68 6.40 -11.43
C SER A 245 27.51 6.14 -10.49
N VAL A 246 26.47 5.53 -11.05
CA VAL A 246 25.26 5.08 -10.37
C VAL A 246 25.07 3.60 -10.70
N ASN A 247 24.79 2.79 -9.70
CA ASN A 247 24.35 1.42 -9.90
C ASN A 247 23.18 1.10 -8.95
N PHE A 248 22.03 0.78 -9.51
CA PHE A 248 20.87 0.27 -8.79
C PHE A 248 20.53 -1.11 -9.30
N GLU A 249 20.27 -2.03 -8.37
CA GLU A 249 19.79 -3.37 -8.67
C GLU A 249 18.48 -3.59 -7.93
N ASN A 250 17.42 -3.90 -8.69
CA ASN A 250 16.09 -4.21 -8.18
C ASN A 250 15.47 -3.10 -7.32
N VAL A 251 15.66 -1.84 -7.74
CA VAL A 251 15.14 -0.65 -7.05
C VAL A 251 13.91 -0.12 -7.80
N LEU A 252 12.92 0.39 -7.07
CA LEU A 252 11.75 1.04 -7.65
C LEU A 252 12.18 2.28 -8.45
N ILE A 253 11.59 2.50 -9.62
CA ILE A 253 11.95 3.62 -10.51
C ILE A 253 11.83 4.98 -9.81
N GLU A 254 10.83 5.15 -8.95
CA GLU A 254 10.61 6.36 -8.16
C GLU A 254 11.71 6.57 -7.13
N GLU A 255 12.16 5.47 -6.49
CA GLU A 255 13.25 5.49 -5.52
C GLU A 255 14.60 5.76 -6.18
N CYS A 256 14.81 5.26 -7.41
CA CYS A 256 15.98 5.60 -8.23
C CYS A 256 16.02 7.11 -8.50
N LEU A 257 14.93 7.67 -9.03
CA LEU A 257 14.85 9.10 -9.33
C LEU A 257 15.04 9.96 -8.06
N LYS A 258 14.41 9.56 -6.95
CA LYS A 258 14.54 10.21 -5.65
C LYS A 258 15.98 10.17 -5.12
N ALA A 259 16.62 9.01 -5.17
CA ALA A 259 17.99 8.84 -4.71
C ALA A 259 18.98 9.68 -5.53
N ILE A 260 18.84 9.70 -6.86
CA ILE A 260 19.78 10.43 -7.70
C ILE A 260 19.56 11.95 -7.61
N HIS A 261 18.32 12.45 -7.66
CA HIS A 261 18.07 13.90 -7.51
C HIS A 261 18.61 14.45 -6.19
N ARG A 262 18.44 13.71 -5.09
CA ARG A 262 19.02 14.06 -3.78
C ARG A 262 20.54 14.11 -3.78
N SER A 263 21.19 13.31 -4.62
CA SER A 263 22.66 13.30 -4.71
C SER A 263 23.22 14.42 -5.58
N LEU A 264 22.50 14.83 -6.62
CA LEU A 264 22.90 15.90 -7.52
C LEU A 264 22.72 17.27 -6.88
N ASP A 265 21.59 17.44 -6.19
CA ASP A 265 21.28 18.68 -5.52
C ASP A 265 20.67 18.37 -4.16
N SER A 266 21.51 18.42 -3.13
CA SER A 266 21.06 18.24 -1.75
C SER A 266 20.04 19.30 -1.34
N GLU A 267 19.90 20.41 -2.09
CA GLU A 267 18.95 21.48 -1.81
C GLU A 267 17.51 21.13 -2.21
N VAL A 268 17.32 20.12 -3.03
CA VAL A 268 16.02 19.75 -3.61
C VAL A 268 15.20 18.83 -2.70
N ILE A 269 13.93 19.19 -2.48
CA ILE A 269 12.93 18.30 -1.89
C ILE A 269 12.34 17.43 -3.01
N VAL A 270 12.33 16.11 -2.83
CA VAL A 270 11.74 15.18 -3.82
C VAL A 270 10.49 14.51 -3.25
N GLU A 271 9.34 14.78 -3.87
CA GLU A 271 8.03 14.21 -3.53
C GLU A 271 7.65 13.11 -4.53
N LEU A 272 6.90 12.12 -4.06
CA LEU A 272 6.42 11.00 -4.89
C LEU A 272 4.90 11.01 -4.92
N ASN A 273 4.33 11.21 -6.11
CA ASN A 273 2.89 11.14 -6.35
C ASN A 273 2.57 9.89 -7.17
N GLY A 274 1.81 8.96 -6.61
CA GLY A 274 1.40 7.73 -7.30
C GLY A 274 2.40 6.58 -7.20
N PHE A 275 2.23 5.56 -8.06
CA PHE A 275 2.98 4.31 -7.99
C PHE A 275 3.01 3.55 -9.32
N SER A 276 4.21 3.31 -9.85
CA SER A 276 4.46 2.49 -11.05
C SER A 276 4.60 1.00 -10.72
N GLY A 277 5.11 0.67 -9.52
CA GLY A 277 5.46 -0.70 -9.13
C GLY A 277 6.55 -1.36 -9.98
N VAL A 278 7.27 -0.57 -10.80
CA VAL A 278 8.32 -1.07 -11.69
C VAL A 278 9.66 -1.01 -10.97
N ARG A 279 10.30 -2.17 -10.87
CA ARG A 279 11.68 -2.30 -10.38
C ARG A 279 12.64 -2.39 -11.56
N ILE A 280 13.75 -1.69 -11.45
CA ILE A 280 14.75 -1.60 -12.50
C ILE A 280 16.14 -1.95 -11.97
N ASN A 281 16.96 -2.47 -12.88
CA ASN A 281 18.40 -2.44 -12.77
C ASN A 281 18.87 -1.25 -13.61
N LEU A 282 19.74 -0.40 -13.05
CA LEU A 282 20.22 0.81 -13.70
C LEU A 282 21.71 0.96 -13.43
N MET A 283 22.48 1.17 -14.48
CA MET A 283 23.87 1.59 -14.41
C MET A 283 24.02 2.90 -15.18
N ILE A 284 24.66 3.90 -14.58
CA ILE A 284 25.08 5.13 -15.26
C ILE A 284 26.56 5.33 -14.98
N GLU A 285 27.34 5.60 -16.02
CA GLU A 285 28.74 5.99 -15.95
C GLU A 285 28.92 7.36 -16.62
N GLY A 286 29.77 8.22 -16.05
CA GLY A 286 30.04 9.57 -16.56
C GLY A 286 29.16 10.65 -15.93
N ASP A 287 28.63 11.54 -16.76
CA ASP A 287 27.74 12.63 -16.31
C ASP A 287 26.37 12.08 -15.92
N VAL A 288 26.24 11.79 -14.62
CA VAL A 288 25.02 11.25 -14.01
C VAL A 288 23.80 12.15 -14.25
N GLN A 289 23.97 13.47 -14.26
CA GLN A 289 22.88 14.40 -14.48
C GLN A 289 22.36 14.33 -15.91
N ALA A 290 23.27 14.35 -16.90
CA ALA A 290 22.89 14.21 -18.30
C ALA A 290 22.21 12.86 -18.58
N GLY A 291 22.73 11.77 -17.99
CA GLY A 291 22.13 10.45 -18.10
C GLY A 291 20.73 10.39 -17.50
N LEU A 292 20.53 11.05 -16.36
CA LEU A 292 19.23 11.14 -15.70
C LEU A 292 18.19 11.90 -16.50
N GLU A 293 18.52 13.08 -17.01
CA GLU A 293 17.60 13.89 -17.79
C GLU A 293 17.09 13.09 -18.99
N ARG A 294 17.99 12.33 -19.62
CA ARG A 294 17.66 11.40 -20.69
C ARG A 294 16.75 10.25 -20.23
N LEU A 295 17.10 9.57 -19.13
CA LEU A 295 16.32 8.46 -18.61
C LEU A 295 14.93 8.88 -18.14
N SER A 296 14.81 10.05 -17.51
CA SER A 296 13.54 10.62 -17.08
C SER A 296 12.60 10.88 -18.26
N GLU A 297 13.13 11.35 -19.39
CA GLU A 297 12.35 11.50 -20.63
C GLU A 297 11.84 10.13 -21.12
N VAL A 298 12.73 9.14 -21.22
CA VAL A 298 12.42 7.78 -21.69
C VAL A 298 11.39 7.09 -20.78
N TRP A 299 11.55 7.23 -19.46
CA TRP A 299 10.67 6.61 -18.48
C TRP A 299 9.33 7.34 -18.34
N SER A 300 9.29 8.66 -18.56
CA SER A 300 8.03 9.40 -18.68
C SER A 300 7.17 8.83 -19.81
N ASP A 301 7.76 8.58 -20.96
CA ASP A 301 7.03 8.04 -22.10
C ASP A 301 6.61 6.58 -21.91
N LYS A 302 7.51 5.75 -21.36
CA LYS A 302 7.26 4.30 -21.23
C LYS A 302 6.39 3.94 -20.02
N TYR A 303 6.64 4.58 -18.89
CA TYR A 303 6.05 4.21 -17.60
C TYR A 303 5.13 5.28 -17.01
N ASN A 304 4.88 6.38 -17.75
CA ASN A 304 4.07 7.50 -17.29
C ASN A 304 4.61 8.08 -15.97
N VAL A 305 5.94 8.14 -15.83
CA VAL A 305 6.64 8.74 -14.69
C VAL A 305 7.12 10.14 -15.06
N LYS A 306 6.47 11.18 -14.56
CA LYS A 306 6.81 12.57 -14.85
C LYS A 306 7.64 13.15 -13.71
N VAL A 307 8.62 13.96 -14.06
CA VAL A 307 9.44 14.70 -13.09
C VAL A 307 9.17 16.18 -13.31
N ASN A 308 8.46 16.80 -12.37
CA ASN A 308 8.11 18.21 -12.40
C ASN A 308 8.99 18.96 -11.39
N ALA A 309 9.75 19.95 -11.86
CA ALA A 309 10.45 20.86 -10.97
C ALA A 309 9.57 22.09 -10.72
N SER A 310 9.43 22.49 -9.46
CA SER A 310 8.86 23.77 -9.05
C SER A 310 9.83 24.49 -8.12
N GLU A 311 9.84 25.81 -8.21
CA GLU A 311 10.56 26.69 -7.30
C GLU A 311 9.50 27.46 -6.49
N GLY A 312 9.68 27.53 -5.18
CA GLY A 312 8.75 28.20 -4.28
C GLY A 312 9.44 28.70 -3.02
N GLU A 313 8.78 29.60 -2.29
CA GLU A 313 9.21 29.98 -0.94
C GLU A 313 8.46 29.12 0.08
N GLU A 314 9.19 28.42 0.94
CA GLU A 314 8.62 27.64 2.04
C GLU A 314 9.13 28.14 3.39
N ASP A 315 8.29 27.95 4.41
CA ASP A 315 8.62 28.28 5.80
C ASP A 315 9.54 27.18 6.35
N VAL A 316 10.81 27.48 6.51
CA VAL A 316 11.83 26.57 7.03
C VAL A 316 12.06 26.81 8.51
N TYR A 317 12.08 25.74 9.30
CA TYR A 317 12.20 25.83 10.76
C TYR A 317 13.65 25.64 11.20
N ILE A 318 14.25 26.69 11.74
CA ILE A 318 15.58 26.65 12.35
C ILE A 318 15.40 26.33 13.84
N LEU A 319 15.94 25.20 14.28
CA LEU A 319 15.87 24.78 15.67
C LEU A 319 16.99 25.44 16.48
N SER A 320 16.64 26.35 17.38
CA SER A 320 17.62 27.20 18.08
C SER A 320 18.00 26.71 19.48
N ASN A 321 17.09 26.05 20.20
CA ASN A 321 17.37 25.49 21.51
C ASN A 321 16.40 24.35 21.85
N ILE A 322 16.93 23.22 22.35
CA ILE A 322 16.14 22.08 22.85
C ILE A 322 16.32 22.06 24.37
N GLU A 323 15.29 22.48 25.11
CA GLU A 323 15.27 22.39 26.56
C GLU A 323 14.91 20.96 26.99
N ASP A 324 15.42 20.53 28.15
CA ASP A 324 15.12 19.20 28.67
C ASP A 324 13.66 19.19 29.15
N CYS A 325 12.76 18.77 28.29
CA CYS A 325 11.35 18.63 28.62
C CYS A 325 10.98 17.17 28.88
N GLU A 326 10.14 16.94 29.89
CA GLU A 326 9.63 15.61 30.21
C GLU A 326 8.64 15.17 29.13
N ALA A 327 9.09 14.30 28.22
CA ALA A 327 8.32 13.82 27.08
C ALA A 327 6.97 13.17 27.43
N GLU A 328 6.68 12.90 28.70
CA GLU A 328 5.41 12.33 29.17
C GLU A 328 4.22 13.29 29.06
N GLU A 329 4.46 14.60 28.98
CA GLU A 329 3.38 15.61 28.90
C GLU A 329 2.89 15.89 27.48
N ILE A 330 3.58 15.36 26.46
CA ILE A 330 3.31 15.68 25.06
C ILE A 330 2.58 14.50 24.38
N PRO A 331 1.40 14.72 23.82
CA PRO A 331 0.62 13.65 23.18
C PRO A 331 1.11 13.35 21.76
N GLY A 332 1.02 12.08 21.37
CA GLY A 332 1.07 11.64 19.97
C GLY A 332 2.41 11.81 19.26
N GLU A 333 2.36 12.13 17.96
CA GLU A 333 3.51 12.24 17.06
C GLU A 333 4.52 13.30 17.50
N SER A 334 4.06 14.38 18.14
CA SER A 334 4.93 15.42 18.71
C SER A 334 5.91 14.86 19.74
N ARG A 335 5.50 13.82 20.48
CA ARG A 335 6.38 13.11 21.42
C ARG A 335 7.47 12.34 20.71
N ASP A 336 7.15 11.68 19.61
CA ASP A 336 8.09 10.85 18.87
C ASP A 336 9.13 11.72 18.15
N VAL A 337 8.68 12.84 17.56
CA VAL A 337 9.55 13.90 17.02
C VAL A 337 10.49 14.42 18.10
N LEU A 338 9.97 14.75 19.28
CA LEU A 338 10.80 15.25 20.39
C LEU A 338 11.75 14.20 20.95
N GLN A 339 11.36 12.93 21.02
CA GLN A 339 12.27 11.86 21.43
C GLN A 339 13.41 11.66 20.43
N LEU A 340 13.14 11.81 19.13
CA LEU A 340 14.18 11.80 18.09
C LEU A 340 15.10 13.02 18.23
N LEU A 341 14.56 14.21 18.41
CA LEU A 341 15.32 15.46 18.62
C LEU A 341 16.10 15.48 19.95
N ALA A 342 15.57 14.89 21.03
CA ALA A 342 16.27 14.79 22.31
C ALA A 342 17.43 13.78 22.27
N ARG A 343 17.28 12.71 21.48
CA ARG A 343 18.42 11.81 21.16
C ARG A 343 19.46 12.54 20.32
N TYR A 344 19.03 13.42 19.41
CA TYR A 344 19.92 14.22 18.57
C TYR A 344 20.89 15.09 19.38
N LYS A 345 20.41 15.75 20.45
CA LYS A 345 21.24 16.58 21.35
C LYS A 345 22.41 15.82 22.00
N ASN A 346 22.27 14.52 22.21
CA ASN A 346 23.19 13.71 23.00
C ASN A 346 24.09 12.79 22.16
N ASP A 347 23.85 12.68 20.86
CA ASP A 347 24.53 11.69 20.02
C ASP A 347 25.63 12.35 19.16
N ALA A 348 26.83 11.76 19.16
CA ALA A 348 27.92 12.16 18.27
C ALA A 348 27.63 11.82 16.79
N PHE A 349 26.54 11.07 16.54
CA PHE A 349 26.08 10.64 15.23
C PHE A 349 24.84 11.41 14.75
N GLY A 350 24.84 12.75 14.83
CA GLY A 350 23.73 13.61 14.38
C GLY A 350 23.22 13.29 12.96
N ASN A 351 24.11 12.86 12.06
CA ASN A 351 23.76 12.42 10.70
C ASN A 351 22.83 11.18 10.67
N SER A 352 22.92 10.28 11.66
CA SER A 352 22.09 9.08 11.69
C SER A 352 20.64 9.38 12.12
N ILE A 353 20.47 10.37 13.00
CA ILE A 353 19.17 10.81 13.49
C ILE A 353 18.50 11.73 12.47
N ALA A 354 19.25 12.61 11.81
CA ALA A 354 18.78 13.39 10.67
C ALA A 354 18.22 12.50 9.56
N ARG A 355 18.97 11.48 9.11
CA ARG A 355 18.48 10.50 8.12
C ARG A 355 17.22 9.77 8.57
N ARG A 356 17.08 9.52 9.87
CA ARG A 356 15.89 8.87 10.43
C ARG A 356 14.68 9.81 10.46
N MET A 357 14.88 11.09 10.76
CA MET A 357 13.83 12.10 10.67
C MET A 357 13.41 12.32 9.21
N GLU A 358 14.39 12.41 8.30
CA GLU A 358 14.19 12.44 6.85
C GLU A 358 13.38 11.25 6.34
N SER A 359 13.62 10.05 6.88
CA SER A 359 12.85 8.87 6.48
C SER A 359 11.45 8.81 7.08
N LEU A 360 11.26 9.32 8.31
CA LEU A 360 10.01 9.15 9.05
C LEU A 360 8.99 10.24 8.78
N TYR A 361 9.48 11.46 8.55
CA TYR A 361 8.62 12.62 8.40
C TYR A 361 8.77 13.25 7.02
N GLU A 362 9.62 12.74 6.13
CA GLU A 362 9.94 13.39 4.85
C GLU A 362 10.53 14.80 5.00
N VAL A 363 11.12 15.08 6.15
CA VAL A 363 11.66 16.40 6.50
C VAL A 363 13.15 16.41 6.24
N LYS A 364 13.64 17.38 5.48
CA LYS A 364 15.07 17.51 5.28
C LYS A 364 15.71 18.22 6.46
N VAL A 365 16.87 17.74 6.93
CA VAL A 365 17.61 18.35 8.04
C VAL A 365 18.96 18.86 7.52
N ARG A 366 19.10 20.18 7.32
CA ARG A 366 20.39 20.81 6.98
C ARG A 366 21.09 21.25 8.27
N PHE A 367 22.42 21.20 8.26
CA PHE A 367 23.24 21.74 9.34
C PHE A 367 23.99 22.98 8.85
N GLU A 368 23.75 24.12 9.51
CA GLU A 368 24.54 25.33 9.30
C GLU A 368 25.46 25.61 10.49
N GLY A 369 26.74 25.90 10.21
CA GLY A 369 27.74 26.35 11.19
C GLY A 369 29.14 25.75 11.01
N ASP A 370 30.17 26.52 11.36
CA ASP A 370 31.57 26.05 11.46
C ASP A 370 31.79 25.27 12.77
N ASP A 371 32.13 23.98 12.65
CA ASP A 371 32.76 23.02 13.59
C ASP A 371 32.38 22.96 15.10
N ALA A 372 31.39 23.71 15.60
CA ALA A 372 31.01 23.63 17.03
C ALA A 372 29.52 23.70 17.37
N PHE A 373 28.66 24.20 16.47
CA PHE A 373 27.22 24.33 16.73
C PHE A 373 26.41 24.10 15.45
N TYR A 374 26.08 22.86 15.17
CA TYR A 374 25.18 22.53 14.06
C TYR A 374 23.76 22.96 14.42
N THR A 375 23.21 23.92 13.68
CA THR A 375 21.80 24.30 13.81
C THR A 375 21.00 23.47 12.80
N PRO A 376 20.09 22.58 13.25
CA PRO A 376 19.25 21.83 12.34
C PRO A 376 18.20 22.76 11.71
N VAL A 377 18.16 22.73 10.39
CA VAL A 377 17.21 23.44 9.53
C VAL A 377 16.26 22.39 8.98
N ILE A 378 14.98 22.49 9.34
CA ILE A 378 13.96 21.50 9.02
C ILE A 378 13.00 22.05 7.97
N TYR A 379 12.89 21.34 6.85
CA TYR A 379 11.90 21.64 5.82
C TYR A 379 10.56 20.96 6.14
N PRO A 380 9.43 21.68 6.07
CA PRO A 380 8.14 21.14 6.45
C PRO A 380 7.66 20.08 5.47
N SER A 381 7.09 19.02 6.02
CA SER A 381 6.17 18.10 5.34
C SER A 381 4.79 18.23 6.00
N GLU A 382 3.75 17.69 5.36
CA GLU A 382 2.44 17.62 6.00
C GLU A 382 2.53 16.89 7.36
N GLY A 383 2.10 17.56 8.43
CA GLY A 383 2.10 17.02 9.80
C GLY A 383 3.25 17.50 10.69
N LEU A 384 4.42 17.82 10.14
CA LEU A 384 5.56 18.30 10.95
C LEU A 384 5.26 19.65 11.61
N ASP A 385 4.58 20.56 10.90
CA ASP A 385 4.20 21.87 11.43
C ASP A 385 3.40 21.75 12.73
N SER A 386 2.47 20.79 12.79
CA SER A 386 1.66 20.54 13.99
C SER A 386 2.51 19.96 15.12
N ALA A 387 3.47 19.09 14.80
CA ALA A 387 4.39 18.51 15.78
C ALA A 387 5.36 19.56 16.36
N LEU A 388 5.94 20.41 15.52
CA LEU A 388 6.83 21.50 15.92
C LEU A 388 6.08 22.58 16.68
N HIS A 389 4.89 22.97 16.24
CA HIS A 389 4.06 23.94 16.95
C HIS A 389 3.64 23.43 18.34
N ALA A 390 3.32 22.14 18.46
CA ALA A 390 3.07 21.53 19.75
C ALA A 390 4.32 21.54 20.65
N ALA A 391 5.49 21.17 20.11
CA ALA A 391 6.75 21.21 20.85
C ALA A 391 7.11 22.63 21.34
N GLU A 392 6.89 23.64 20.50
CA GLU A 392 7.07 25.05 20.86
C GLU A 392 6.06 25.51 21.91
N TYR A 393 4.79 25.09 21.81
CA TYR A 393 3.75 25.38 22.80
C TYR A 393 4.12 24.87 24.20
N TYR A 394 4.70 23.68 24.30
CA TYR A 394 5.19 23.10 25.56
C TYR A 394 6.57 23.63 25.99
N SER A 395 7.13 24.63 25.30
CA SER A 395 8.45 25.20 25.57
C SER A 395 9.60 24.17 25.53
N CYS A 396 9.39 23.04 24.86
CA CYS A 396 10.43 22.02 24.67
C CYS A 396 11.52 22.48 23.70
N LEU A 397 11.13 23.30 22.74
CA LEU A 397 11.97 23.65 21.62
C LEU A 397 11.59 25.05 21.13
N SER A 398 12.60 25.86 20.79
CA SER A 398 12.39 27.14 20.12
C SER A 398 12.66 26.99 18.64
N THR A 399 11.62 27.19 17.82
CA THR A 399 11.75 27.29 16.37
C THR A 399 11.93 28.75 15.97
N LYS A 400 12.69 28.97 14.90
CA LYS A 400 12.67 30.22 14.15
C LYS A 400 12.27 29.89 12.72
N VAL A 401 11.11 30.38 12.31
CA VAL A 401 10.64 30.24 10.93
C VAL A 401 11.36 31.24 10.04
N VAL A 402 11.97 30.77 8.96
CA VAL A 402 12.62 31.58 7.93
C VAL A 402 12.07 31.15 6.57
N LYS A 403 11.70 32.12 5.74
CA LYS A 403 11.35 31.83 4.35
C LYS A 403 12.62 31.59 3.56
N GLU A 404 12.75 30.40 2.99
CA GLU A 404 13.80 30.09 2.03
C GLU A 404 13.20 29.73 0.67
N GLU A 405 13.93 30.07 -0.38
CA GLU A 405 13.65 29.56 -1.71
C GLU A 405 14.03 28.08 -1.74
N VAL A 406 13.04 27.23 -2.02
CA VAL A 406 13.18 25.78 -2.06
C VAL A 406 12.83 25.30 -3.45
N LYS A 407 13.72 24.46 -4.00
CA LYS A 407 13.46 23.73 -5.23
C LYS A 407 12.81 22.41 -4.86
N ARG A 408 11.62 22.16 -5.42
CA ARG A 408 10.84 20.95 -5.20
C ARG A 408 10.77 20.18 -6.51
N ILE A 409 11.06 18.88 -6.46
CA ILE A 409 10.89 17.96 -7.56
C ILE A 409 9.76 17.01 -7.19
N VAL A 410 8.67 17.06 -7.94
CA VAL A 410 7.55 16.15 -7.80
C VAL A 410 7.70 15.06 -8.87
N VAL A 411 7.87 13.83 -8.43
CA VAL A 411 7.88 12.65 -9.29
C VAL A 411 6.48 12.06 -9.30
N GLU A 412 5.75 12.24 -10.38
CA GLU A 412 4.41 11.70 -10.59
C GLU A 412 4.50 10.38 -11.34
N ALA A 413 4.25 9.25 -10.69
CA ALA A 413 4.13 7.94 -11.30
C ALA A 413 2.65 7.62 -11.59
N GLY A 414 2.32 7.36 -12.86
CA GLY A 414 1.00 6.90 -13.24
C GLY A 414 0.68 5.48 -12.78
N GLU A 415 -0.60 5.20 -12.53
CA GLU A 415 -1.12 3.86 -12.28
C GLU A 415 -1.22 3.07 -13.60
N PHE A 416 -0.82 1.79 -13.60
CA PHE A 416 -0.90 0.87 -14.75
C PHE A 416 -2.23 0.13 -14.88
#